data_AF-A0A2D5BLH3-F1
#
_entry.id   AF-A0A2D5BLH3-F1
#
_cell.length_a   1.000
_cell.length_b   1.000
_cell.length_c   1.000
_cell.angle_alpha   90.00
_cell.angle_beta   90.00
_cell.angle_gamma   90.00
#
_symmetry.space_group_name_H-M   'P 1'
#
loop_
_entity.id
_entity.type
_entity.pdbx_description
1 polymer ?
#
loop_
_entity_poly.entity_id
_entity_poly.type
_entity_poly.pdbx_seq_one_letter_code
_entity_poly.pdbx_strand_id
1 'polypeptide(L)'
;MANGKDVAKELRGGKGGGIPWMVILDGDGGQLVTSDGPKGNIGCPIQPHERAFFYGMLEKTRKHMSDEDVAAVKAGLEAFAKAILDKRRR
;
A
#
# COMPACT_ATOMS: atom_id res chain seq x y z
N MET A 1 1.98 -3.23 -20.86
CA MET A 1 1.99 -4.63 -20.40
C MET A 1 0.91 -5.39 -21.14
N ALA A 2 1.21 -6.58 -21.67
CA ALA A 2 0.16 -7.50 -22.12
C ALA A 2 -0.73 -7.87 -20.92
N ASN A 3 -2.04 -8.03 -21.14
CA ASN A 3 -3.05 -8.47 -20.16
C ASN A 3 -3.25 -7.58 -18.91
N GLY A 4 -2.64 -6.39 -18.83
CA GLY A 4 -2.77 -5.54 -17.64
C GLY A 4 -4.20 -5.08 -17.34
N LYS A 5 -5.05 -4.94 -18.38
CA LYS A 5 -6.48 -4.63 -18.21
C LYS A 5 -7.24 -5.78 -17.57
N ASP A 6 -6.95 -7.01 -17.96
CA ASP A 6 -7.62 -8.20 -17.45
C ASP A 6 -7.22 -8.44 -15.99
N VAL A 7 -5.91 -8.34 -15.69
CA VAL A 7 -5.40 -8.40 -14.31
C VAL A 7 -6.04 -7.32 -13.42
N ALA A 8 -6.13 -6.08 -13.90
CA ALA A 8 -6.78 -5.00 -13.14
C ALA A 8 -8.28 -5.25 -12.95
N LYS A 9 -8.97 -5.77 -13.97
CA LYS A 9 -10.39 -6.11 -13.88
C LYS A 9 -10.63 -7.21 -12.84
N GLU A 10 -9.81 -8.25 -12.86
CA GLU A 10 -9.89 -9.39 -11.95
C GLU A 10 -9.59 -8.99 -10.50
N LEU A 11 -8.43 -8.37 -10.27
CA LEU A 11 -7.95 -8.09 -8.90
C LEU A 11 -8.61 -6.87 -8.26
N ARG A 12 -8.99 -5.86 -9.04
CA ARG A 12 -9.60 -4.62 -8.52
C ARG A 12 -11.13 -4.64 -8.60
N GLY A 13 -11.71 -5.63 -9.26
CA GLY A 13 -13.17 -5.74 -9.44
C GLY A 13 -13.78 -4.55 -10.17
N GLY A 14 -13.03 -3.91 -11.08
CA GLY A 14 -13.46 -2.73 -11.81
C GLY A 14 -13.55 -1.43 -10.99
N LYS A 15 -13.14 -1.44 -9.71
CA LYS A 15 -13.11 -0.21 -8.89
C LYS A 15 -12.12 0.80 -9.50
N GLY A 16 -12.59 2.03 -9.66
CA GLY A 16 -11.76 3.15 -10.08
C GLY A 16 -10.85 3.67 -8.96
N GLY A 17 -9.99 4.61 -9.30
CA GLY A 17 -9.09 5.30 -8.36
C GLY A 17 -7.67 5.42 -8.91
N GLY A 18 -6.86 6.27 -8.27
CA GLY A 18 -5.51 6.60 -8.74
C GLY A 18 -4.54 5.42 -8.74
N ILE A 19 -3.44 5.59 -9.47
CA ILE A 19 -2.24 4.75 -9.40
C ILE A 19 -1.14 5.48 -8.60
N PRO A 20 -0.21 4.77 -7.95
CA PRO A 20 -0.10 3.32 -7.85
C PRO A 20 -1.24 2.68 -7.02
N TRP A 21 -1.67 1.47 -7.37
CA TRP A 21 -2.59 0.63 -6.60
C TRP A 21 -1.92 -0.73 -6.40
N MET A 22 -2.12 -1.35 -5.24
CA MET A 22 -1.47 -2.62 -4.89
C MET A 22 -2.44 -3.58 -4.21
N VAL A 23 -2.14 -4.87 -4.33
CA VAL A 23 -2.84 -5.96 -3.67
C VAL A 23 -1.83 -7.01 -3.24
N ILE A 24 -2.04 -7.59 -2.06
CA ILE A 24 -1.25 -8.71 -1.55
C ILE A 24 -2.14 -9.95 -1.61
N LEU A 25 -1.63 -10.99 -2.26
CA LEU A 25 -2.30 -12.27 -2.45
C LEU A 25 -1.68 -13.35 -1.56
N ASP A 26 -2.44 -14.41 -1.28
CA ASP A 26 -1.92 -15.65 -0.71
C ASP A 26 -1.25 -16.53 -1.79
N GLY A 27 -0.84 -17.74 -1.40
CA GLY A 27 -0.15 -18.67 -2.30
C GLY A 27 -1.04 -19.25 -3.40
N ASP A 28 -2.37 -19.20 -3.23
CA ASP A 28 -3.36 -19.70 -4.17
C ASP A 28 -3.93 -18.58 -5.06
N GLY A 29 -3.42 -17.35 -4.91
CA GLY A 29 -3.90 -16.16 -5.63
C GLY A 29 -5.09 -15.48 -4.98
N GLY A 30 -5.52 -15.92 -3.79
CA GLY A 30 -6.58 -15.30 -3.01
C GLY A 30 -6.17 -13.94 -2.44
N GLN A 31 -7.08 -12.97 -2.47
CA GLN A 31 -6.79 -11.62 -1.98
C GLN A 31 -6.72 -11.56 -0.44
N LEU A 32 -5.57 -11.17 0.11
CA LEU A 32 -5.41 -10.91 1.55
C LEU A 32 -5.76 -9.46 1.92
N VAL A 33 -5.29 -8.48 1.14
CA VAL A 33 -5.55 -7.04 1.37
C VAL A 33 -5.24 -6.22 0.11
N THR A 34 -5.98 -5.13 -0.11
CA THR A 34 -5.73 -4.14 -1.17
C THR A 34 -5.29 -2.82 -0.55
N SER A 35 -4.73 -1.91 -1.36
CA SER A 35 -4.45 -0.52 -0.93
C SER A 35 -5.68 0.37 -0.82
N ASP A 36 -6.89 -0.15 -1.06
CA ASP A 36 -8.11 0.61 -0.83
C ASP A 36 -8.42 0.66 0.67
N GLY A 37 -7.95 1.74 1.31
CA GLY A 37 -8.23 2.03 2.71
C GLY A 37 -9.58 2.71 2.93
N PRO A 38 -9.87 3.15 4.18
CA PRO A 38 -11.14 3.78 4.52
C PRO A 38 -11.48 5.05 3.70
N LYS A 39 -10.49 5.68 3.08
CA LYS A 39 -10.64 6.88 2.24
C LYS A 39 -10.36 6.62 0.75
N GLY A 40 -10.36 5.36 0.34
CA GLY A 40 -9.98 4.92 -1.00
C GLY A 40 -8.51 4.52 -1.11
N ASN A 41 -8.02 4.38 -2.34
CA ASN A 41 -6.65 3.94 -2.61
C ASN A 41 -5.61 4.84 -1.94
N ILE A 42 -4.72 4.26 -1.13
CA ILE A 42 -3.68 5.00 -0.40
C ILE A 42 -2.50 5.47 -1.29
N GLY A 43 -2.43 5.02 -2.54
CA GLY A 43 -1.42 5.49 -3.49
C GLY A 43 0.01 5.35 -2.97
N CYS A 44 0.76 6.45 -3.03
CA CYS A 44 2.02 6.59 -2.29
C CYS A 44 1.70 7.13 -0.88
N PRO A 45 1.87 6.34 0.20
CA PRO A 45 1.34 6.71 1.51
C PRO A 45 2.11 7.87 2.16
N ILE A 46 1.57 9.09 2.09
CA ILE A 46 2.19 10.29 2.68
C ILE A 46 1.38 10.76 3.88
N GLN A 47 0.05 10.76 3.77
CA GLN A 47 -0.83 11.20 4.84
C GLN A 47 -0.80 10.21 6.01
N PRO A 48 -1.04 10.67 7.24
CA PRO A 48 -1.03 9.78 8.42
C PRO A 48 -1.94 8.56 8.28
N HIS A 49 -3.16 8.75 7.75
CA HIS A 49 -4.12 7.66 7.58
C HIS A 49 -3.72 6.66 6.48
N GLU A 50 -3.05 7.12 5.41
CA GLU A 50 -2.52 6.26 4.34
C GLU A 50 -1.40 5.37 4.90
N ARG A 51 -0.47 5.96 5.65
CA ARG A 51 0.64 5.24 6.28
C ARG A 51 0.14 4.23 7.31
N ALA A 52 -0.79 4.63 8.18
CA ALA A 52 -1.39 3.73 9.17
C ALA A 52 -2.06 2.51 8.50
N PHE A 53 -2.76 2.73 7.38
CA PHE A 53 -3.36 1.64 6.62
C PHE A 53 -2.28 0.74 6.00
N PHE A 54 -1.24 1.31 5.37
CA PHE A 54 -0.11 0.55 4.83
C PHE A 54 0.57 -0.31 5.90
N TYR A 55 0.76 0.22 7.12
CA TYR A 55 1.33 -0.54 8.23
C TYR A 55 0.42 -1.72 8.61
N GLY A 56 -0.89 -1.50 8.67
CA GLY A 56 -1.86 -2.57 8.90
C GLY A 56 -1.82 -3.65 7.82
N MET A 57 -1.57 -3.28 6.55
CA MET A 57 -1.34 -4.25 5.47
C MET A 57 -0.12 -5.12 5.77
N LEU A 58 1.03 -4.52 6.13
CA LEU A 58 2.25 -5.26 6.45
C LEU A 58 2.06 -6.20 7.64
N GLU A 59 1.48 -5.72 8.74
CA GLU A 59 1.22 -6.53 9.93
C GLU A 59 0.30 -7.71 9.61
N LYS A 60 -0.71 -7.51 8.77
CA LYS A 60 -1.64 -8.55 8.37
C LYS A 60 -1.00 -9.62 7.48
N THR A 61 -0.05 -9.24 6.63
CA THR A 61 0.42 -10.13 5.54
C THR A 61 1.85 -10.61 5.68
N ARG A 62 2.65 -10.07 6.61
CA ARG A 62 4.04 -10.50 6.77
C ARG A 62 4.12 -11.97 7.13
N LYS A 63 5.02 -12.70 6.47
CA LYS A 63 5.33 -14.11 6.76
C LYS A 63 6.71 -14.31 7.37
N HIS A 64 7.69 -13.53 6.92
CA HIS A 64 9.10 -13.65 7.31
C HIS A 64 9.74 -12.29 7.65
N MET A 65 8.93 -11.31 8.05
CA MET A 65 9.43 -10.03 8.56
C MET A 65 9.33 -10.02 10.08
N SER A 66 10.44 -9.75 10.76
CA SER A 66 10.42 -9.53 12.19
C SER A 66 9.75 -8.19 12.54
N ASP A 67 9.56 -7.92 13.83
CA ASP A 67 9.03 -6.63 14.28
C ASP A 67 10.01 -5.50 13.95
N GLU A 68 11.31 -5.78 14.00
CA GLU A 68 12.38 -4.84 13.61
C GLU A 68 12.33 -4.51 12.12
N ASP A 69 12.08 -5.50 11.24
CA ASP A 69 11.92 -5.27 9.80
C ASP A 69 10.72 -4.34 9.52
N VAL A 70 9.59 -4.58 10.19
CA VAL A 70 8.41 -3.73 10.05
C VAL A 70 8.68 -2.33 10.59
N ALA A 71 9.37 -2.21 11.72
CA ALA A 71 9.77 -0.93 12.28
C ALA A 71 10.70 -0.15 11.34
N ALA A 72 11.65 -0.82 10.68
CA ALA A 72 12.53 -0.20 9.69
C ALA A 72 11.75 0.34 8.49
N VAL A 73 10.77 -0.41 7.98
CA VAL A 73 9.87 0.06 6.89
C VAL A 73 9.04 1.26 7.35
N LYS A 74 8.46 1.22 8.54
CA LYS A 74 7.69 2.34 9.14
C LYS A 74 8.57 3.60 9.22
N ALA A 75 9.76 3.50 9.80
CA ALA A 75 10.69 4.62 9.93
C ALA A 75 11.12 5.21 8.57
N GLY A 76 11.43 4.34 7.59
CA GLY A 76 11.77 4.77 6.24
C GLY A 76 10.65 5.53 5.55
N LEU A 77 9.41 5.04 5.66
CA LEU A 77 8.25 5.71 5.08
C LEU A 77 7.93 7.03 5.77
N GLU A 78 8.12 7.13 7.09
CA GLU A 78 7.97 8.38 7.83
C GLU A 78 8.98 9.44 7.42
N ALA A 79 10.25 9.06 7.30
CA ALA A 79 11.31 9.95 6.83
C ALA A 79 11.03 10.45 5.41
N PHE A 80 10.61 9.55 4.51
CA PHE A 80 10.21 9.92 3.15
C PHE A 80 9.02 10.88 3.13
N ALA A 81 7.95 10.56 3.88
CA ALA A 81 6.76 11.41 3.97
C ALA A 81 7.09 12.80 4.50
N LYS A 82 7.95 12.89 5.53
CA LYS A 82 8.43 14.16 6.07
C LYS A 82 9.15 14.97 4.99
N ALA A 83 10.09 14.37 4.26
CA ALA A 83 10.85 15.06 3.21
C ALA A 83 9.94 15.61 2.09
N ILE A 84 8.91 14.85 1.70
CA ILE A 84 7.92 15.29 0.70
C ILE A 84 7.06 16.45 1.23
N LEU A 85 6.56 16.34 2.46
CA LEU A 85 5.74 17.38 3.08
C LEU A 85 6.52 18.67 3.29
N ASP A 86 7.79 18.59 3.71
CA ASP A 86 8.66 19.74 3.86
C ASP A 86 8.90 20.46 2.52
N LYS A 87 9.08 19.71 1.42
CA LYS A 87 9.22 20.28 0.06
C LYS A 87 7.95 20.97 -0.43
N ARG A 88 6.77 20.48 -0.06
CA ARG A 88 5.47 21.08 -0.44
C ARG A 88 5.12 22.36 0.32
N ARG A 89 5.82 22.63 1.43
CA ARG A 89 5.65 23.84 2.25
C ARG A 89 6.56 24.99 1.82
N ARG A 90 7.49 24.74 0.89
CA ARG A 90 8.35 25.75 0.27
C ARG A 90 7.72 26.23 -1.03
#